data_AF-A0A1Z5H4G1-F1
#
_entry.id   AF-A0A1Z5H4G1-F1
#
_cell.length_a   1.000
_cell.length_b   1.000
_cell.length_c   1.000
_cell.angle_alpha   90.00
_cell.angle_beta   90.00
_cell.angle_gamma   90.00
#
_symmetry.space_group_name_H-M   'P 1'
#
loop_
_entity.id
_entity.type
_entity.pdbx_description
1 polymer ?
#
loop_
_entity_poly.entity_id
_entity_poly.type
_entity_poly.pdbx_seq_one_letter_code
_entity_poly.pdbx_strand_id
1 'polypeptide(L)'
;MKRIDLTNQRFGRLTVTSFAGMAKNGNALWNCRCDCGKEVVADGYLLRKGNTKSCGCLRRERGREAMKTNISLIANRGNISNLKHVRGVASF
;
A
#
# COMPACT_ATOMS: atom_id res chain seq x y z
N MET A 1 11.39 27.96 4.85
CA MET A 1 11.82 26.66 5.42
C MET A 1 12.46 25.84 4.31
N LYS A 2 13.68 25.34 4.51
CA LYS A 2 14.47 24.67 3.45
C LYS A 2 13.95 23.25 3.25
N ARG A 3 13.56 22.88 2.03
CA ARG A 3 13.12 21.51 1.69
C ARG A 3 14.31 20.56 1.84
N ILE A 4 14.12 19.47 2.58
CA ILE A 4 15.12 18.40 2.67
C ILE A 4 15.03 17.58 1.39
N ASP A 5 16.16 17.44 0.68
CA ASP A 5 16.20 16.66 -0.55
C ASP A 5 16.28 15.15 -0.23
N LEU A 6 15.33 14.38 -0.73
CA LEU A 6 15.24 12.94 -0.55
C LEU A 6 15.59 12.16 -1.82
N THR A 7 15.99 12.81 -2.91
CA THR A 7 16.32 12.15 -4.19
C THR A 7 17.37 11.05 -4.00
N ASN A 8 17.18 9.91 -4.65
CA ASN A 8 17.98 8.69 -4.53
C ASN A 8 18.01 8.04 -3.13
N GLN A 9 17.29 8.57 -2.14
CA GLN A 9 17.15 7.92 -0.85
C GLN A 9 16.14 6.78 -0.89
N ARG A 10 16.37 5.78 -0.05
CA ARG A 10 15.56 4.56 0.02
C ARG A 10 14.84 4.45 1.37
N PHE A 11 13.55 4.18 1.32
CA PHE A 11 12.66 4.02 2.47
C PHE A 11 11.91 2.70 2.36
N GLY A 12 12.44 1.67 3.02
CA GLY A 12 11.94 0.30 2.86
C GLY A 12 12.12 -0.18 1.41
N ARG A 13 11.01 -0.41 0.70
CA ARG A 13 10.98 -0.84 -0.71
C ARG A 13 10.83 0.32 -1.69
N LEU A 14 10.74 1.56 -1.22
CA LEU A 14 10.59 2.74 -2.06
C LEU A 14 11.92 3.44 -2.23
N THR A 15 12.33 3.70 -3.47
CA THR A 15 13.46 4.57 -3.79
C THR A 15 12.91 5.86 -4.38
N VAL A 16 13.29 7.00 -3.82
CA VAL A 16 12.84 8.31 -4.30
C VAL A 16 13.55 8.66 -5.59
N THR A 17 12.79 8.99 -6.63
CA THR A 17 13.31 9.31 -7.98
C THR A 17 13.31 10.81 -8.25
N SER A 18 12.29 11.54 -7.83
CA SER A 18 12.21 13.00 -8.04
C SER A 18 11.21 13.69 -7.12
N PHE A 19 11.31 15.01 -7.04
CA PHE A 19 10.33 15.85 -6.35
C PHE A 19 9.02 15.92 -7.16
N ALA A 20 7.89 15.69 -6.50
CA ALA A 20 6.56 15.66 -7.13
C ALA A 20 5.70 16.89 -6.83
N GLY A 21 6.19 17.82 -6.00
CA GLY A 21 5.46 19.03 -5.62
C GLY A 21 5.17 19.11 -4.11
N MET A 22 4.20 19.94 -3.76
CA MET A 22 3.81 20.17 -2.37
C MET A 22 2.36 19.74 -2.16
N ALA A 23 2.09 19.06 -1.06
CA ALA A 23 0.73 18.75 -0.63
C ALA A 23 0.06 19.99 -0.02
N LYS A 24 -1.28 19.94 0.10
CA LYS A 24 -2.09 21.04 0.68
C LYS A 24 -1.69 21.40 2.12
N ASN A 25 -1.12 20.45 2.86
CA ASN A 25 -0.63 20.65 4.23
C ASN A 25 0.80 21.21 4.29
N GLY A 26 1.42 21.53 3.15
CA GLY A 26 2.77 22.07 3.06
C GLY A 26 3.88 21.01 3.09
N ASN A 27 3.56 19.72 3.09
CA ASN A 27 4.58 18.67 3.00
C ASN A 27 5.09 18.49 1.56
N ALA A 28 6.39 18.19 1.44
CA ALA A 28 7.00 17.81 0.17
C ALA A 28 6.53 16.42 -0.27
N LEU A 29 6.05 16.31 -1.51
CA LEU A 29 5.68 15.07 -2.17
C LEU A 29 6.82 14.60 -3.08
N TRP A 30 6.96 13.28 -3.18
CA TRP A 30 8.09 12.62 -3.83
C TRP A 30 7.63 11.48 -4.72
N ASN A 31 8.08 11.48 -5.97
CA ASN A 31 7.96 10.33 -6.84
C ASN A 31 8.90 9.24 -6.33
N CYS A 32 8.36 8.04 -6.17
CA CYS A 32 9.08 6.90 -5.64
C CYS A 32 8.87 5.69 -6.55
N ARG A 33 9.94 4.97 -6.85
CA ARG A 33 9.89 3.65 -7.49
C ARG A 33 9.94 2.57 -6.43
N CYS A 34 8.94 1.68 -6.44
CA CYS A 34 8.92 0.53 -5.55
C CYS A 34 9.69 -0.65 -6.13
N ASP A 35 10.29 -1.50 -5.29
CA ASP A 35 10.95 -2.75 -5.71
C ASP A 35 10.04 -3.69 -6.51
N CYS A 36 8.72 -3.64 -6.29
CA CYS A 36 7.77 -4.43 -7.08
C CYS A 36 7.49 -3.82 -8.48
N GLY A 37 8.25 -2.79 -8.88
CA GLY A 37 8.15 -2.12 -10.18
C GLY A 37 7.14 -0.98 -10.28
N LYS A 38 6.24 -0.82 -9.31
CA LYS A 38 5.22 0.25 -9.33
C LYS A 38 5.78 1.58 -8.83
N GLU A 39 5.41 2.65 -9.50
CA GLU A 39 5.68 4.03 -9.07
C GLU A 39 4.53 4.59 -8.24
N VAL A 40 4.87 5.40 -7.23
CA VAL A 40 3.91 6.06 -6.33
C VAL A 40 4.40 7.44 -5.92
N VAL A 41 3.48 8.36 -5.68
CA VAL A 41 3.78 9.62 -4.99
C VAL A 41 3.62 9.40 -3.49
N ALA A 42 4.65 9.75 -2.72
CA ALA A 42 4.64 9.61 -1.27
C ALA A 42 4.99 10.93 -0.57
N ASP A 43 4.39 11.13 0.60
CA ASP A 43 4.69 12.26 1.47
C ASP A 43 6.06 12.09 2.13
N GLY A 44 6.93 13.08 1.99
CA GLY A 44 8.30 13.04 2.50
C GLY A 44 8.40 13.00 4.02
N TYR A 45 7.41 13.53 4.75
CA TYR A 45 7.31 13.36 6.19
C TYR A 45 6.97 11.90 6.54
N LEU A 46 6.01 11.28 5.85
CA LEU A 46 5.64 9.88 6.07
C LEU A 46 6.73 8.88 5.66
N LEU A 47 7.53 9.19 4.62
CA LEU A 47 8.71 8.41 4.24
C LEU A 47 9.75 8.40 5.37
N ARG A 48 10.12 9.58 5.87
CA ARG A 48 11.13 9.71 6.95
C ARG A 48 10.66 9.15 8.29
N LYS A 49 9.37 9.25 8.62
CA LYS A 49 8.80 8.57 9.80
C LYS A 49 8.72 7.05 9.64
N GLY A 50 8.89 6.54 8.42
CA GLY A 50 8.78 5.11 8.13
C GLY A 50 7.34 4.60 8.06
N ASN A 51 6.33 5.47 7.95
CA ASN A 51 4.94 5.04 7.81
C ASN A 51 4.65 4.53 6.39
N THR A 52 5.35 5.07 5.39
CA THR A 52 5.24 4.64 4.00
C THR A 52 6.52 3.92 3.59
N LYS A 53 6.45 2.59 3.44
CA LYS A 53 7.61 1.72 3.13
C LYS A 53 7.47 0.94 1.82
N SER A 54 6.32 1.03 1.15
CA SER A 54 6.01 0.33 -0.10
C SER A 54 4.81 0.98 -0.79
N CYS A 55 4.56 0.64 -2.05
CA CYS A 55 3.33 1.01 -2.78
C CYS A 55 2.07 0.23 -2.31
N GLY A 56 2.13 -0.41 -1.14
CA GLY A 56 1.12 -1.32 -0.61
C GLY A 56 1.32 -2.79 -1.00
N CYS A 57 2.31 -3.13 -1.84
CA CYS A 57 2.65 -4.52 -2.18
C CYS A 57 3.00 -5.35 -0.94
N LEU A 58 3.77 -4.78 0.00
CA LEU A 58 4.15 -5.45 1.25
C LEU A 58 2.92 -5.88 2.07
N ARG A 59 1.89 -5.04 2.15
CA ARG A 59 0.64 -5.37 2.85
C ARG A 59 -0.12 -6.49 2.14
N ARG A 60 -0.17 -6.49 0.82
CA ARG A 60 -0.82 -7.55 0.03
C ARG A 60 -0.09 -8.88 0.19
N GLU A 61 1.24 -8.88 0.14
CA GLU A 61 2.07 -10.08 0.36
C GLU A 61 1.84 -10.67 1.74
N ARG A 62 1.91 -9.85 2.79
CA ARG A 62 1.62 -10.29 4.18
C ARG A 62 0.22 -10.85 4.32
N GLY A 63 -0.78 -10.22 3.71
CA GLY A 63 -2.16 -10.71 3.70
C GLY A 63 -2.29 -12.08 3.01
N ARG A 64 -1.64 -12.27 1.86
CA ARG A 64 -1.60 -13.58 1.20
C ARG A 64 -0.92 -14.64 2.05
N GLU A 65 0.18 -14.30 2.70
CA GLU A 65 0.91 -15.24 3.55
C GLU A 65 0.08 -15.66 4.77
N ALA A 66 -0.57 -14.70 5.44
CA ALA A 66 -1.49 -14.99 6.52
C ALA A 66 -2.68 -15.87 6.09
N MET A 67 -3.16 -15.74 4.85
CA MET A 67 -4.21 -16.62 4.32
C MET A 67 -3.73 -18.06 4.11
N LYS A 68 -2.47 -18.28 3.76
CA LYS A 68 -1.92 -19.64 3.57
C LYS A 68 -1.79 -20.44 4.85
N THR A 69 -1.63 -19.76 5.98
CA THR A 69 -1.42 -20.41 7.29
C THR A 69 -2.71 -20.45 8.13
N ASN A 70 -3.78 -19.80 7.67
CA ASN A 70 -5.05 -19.79 8.37
C ASN A 70 -5.87 -21.05 8.05
N ILE A 71 -5.82 -22.02 8.96
CA ILE A 71 -6.45 -23.35 8.84
C ILE A 71 -7.95 -23.25 8.51
N SER A 72 -8.69 -22.33 9.16
CA SER A 72 -10.14 -22.21 8.93
C SER A 72 -10.45 -21.66 7.54
N LEU A 73 -9.63 -20.76 7.00
CA LEU A 73 -9.78 -20.28 5.62
C LEU A 73 -9.44 -21.36 4.59
N ILE A 74 -8.41 -22.17 4.83
CA ILE A 74 -8.03 -23.29 3.94
C ILE A 74 -9.16 -24.33 3.89
N ALA A 75 -9.68 -24.73 5.06
CA ALA A 75 -10.74 -25.73 5.17
C ALA A 75 -12.06 -25.30 4.52
N ASN A 76 -12.32 -23.99 4.44
CA ASN A 76 -13.56 -23.44 3.87
C ASN A 76 -13.41 -22.88 2.46
N ARG A 77 -12.24 -23.05 1.83
CA ARG A 77 -11.99 -22.54 0.47
C ARG A 77 -12.88 -23.28 -0.54
N GLY A 78 -13.80 -22.55 -1.17
CA GLY A 78 -14.78 -23.14 -2.10
C GLY A 78 -16.01 -23.74 -1.40
N ASN A 79 -16.12 -23.64 -0.08
CA ASN A 79 -17.31 -24.08 0.63
C ASN A 79 -18.46 -23.07 0.45
N ILE A 80 -19.35 -23.38 -0.49
CA ILE A 80 -20.51 -22.53 -0.84
C ILE A 80 -21.55 -22.43 0.29
N SER A 81 -21.54 -23.36 1.26
CA SER A 81 -22.47 -23.32 2.40
C SER A 81 -22.28 -22.10 3.31
N ASN A 82 -21.09 -21.49 3.30
CA ASN A 82 -20.79 -20.27 4.06
C ASN A 82 -21.08 -18.98 3.28
N LEU A 83 -21.49 -19.09 2.02
CA LEU A 83 -21.88 -17.93 1.22
C LEU A 83 -23.25 -17.48 1.68
N LYS A 84 -23.32 -16.33 2.37
CA LYS A 84 -24.61 -15.71 2.71
C LYS A 84 -25.37 -15.47 1.42
N HIS A 85 -26.56 -16.07 1.29
CA HIS A 85 -27.43 -15.81 0.15
C HIS A 85 -27.91 -14.36 0.26
N VAL A 86 -27.27 -13.46 -0.49
CA VAL A 86 -27.71 -12.07 -0.59
C VAL A 86 -28.99 -12.10 -1.41
N ARG A 87 -30.14 -11.99 -0.73
CA ARG A 87 -31.39 -11.63 -1.41
C ARG A 87 -31.18 -10.24 -2.00
N GLY A 88 -31.00 -10.18 -3.32
CA GLY A 88 -30.87 -8.94 -4.06
C GLY A 88 -32.04 -8.01 -3.76
N VAL A 89 -31.74 -6.72 -3.60
CA VAL A 89 -32.73 -5.64 -3.55
C VAL A 89 -33.60 -5.74 -4.80
N ALA A 90 -34.89 -6.00 -4.59
CA ALA A 90 -35.88 -5.91 -5.64
C ALA A 90 -35.88 -4.47 -6.17
N SER A 91 -35.61 -4.32 -7.46
CA SER A 91 -35.89 -3.09 -8.19
C SER A 91 -37.41 -2.94 -8.28
N PHE A 92 -37.95 -1.89 -7.66
CA PHE A 92 -39.21 -1.24 -8.02
C PHE A 92 -39.02 0.26 -7.81
#